data_AF-A0A9D1WQB1-F1
#
_entry.id   AF-A0A9D1WQB1-F1
#
_cell.length_a   1.000
_cell.length_b   1.000
_cell.length_c   1.000
_cell.angle_alpha   90.00
_cell.angle_beta   90.00
_cell.angle_gamma   90.00
#
_symmetry.space_group_name_H-M   'P 1'
#
loop_
_entity.id
_entity.type
_entity.pdbx_description
1 polymer ?
#
loop_
_entity_poly.entity_id
_entity_poly.type
_entity_poly.pdbx_seq_one_letter_code
_entity_poly.pdbx_strand_id
1 'polypeptide(L)'
;MEIAASNQTNELALETIVNYAIQIPGVKVDRQKFLAERFAKEPVDIPAVIEVGPVQAGCSRELLTRMANKLILARTSTSSAASFAMGLPGGIAMGATIPADTVQFFGMSLRLAQELSYLYGA
;
A
#
# COMPACT_ATOMS: atom_id res chain seq x y z
N MET A 1 -33.96 -14.14 -4.65
CA MET A 1 -32.93 -14.66 -5.58
C MET A 1 -32.01 -13.55 -6.12
N GLU A 2 -32.43 -12.29 -6.06
CA GLU A 2 -31.66 -11.10 -6.51
C GLU A 2 -30.45 -10.73 -5.62
N ILE A 3 -30.55 -10.98 -4.31
CA ILE A 3 -29.49 -10.64 -3.33
C ILE A 3 -28.23 -11.52 -3.51
N ALA A 4 -28.40 -12.79 -3.88
CA ALA A 4 -27.29 -13.73 -4.08
C ALA A 4 -26.50 -13.41 -5.36
N ALA A 5 -27.19 -13.03 -6.44
CA ALA A 5 -26.55 -12.64 -7.70
C ALA A 5 -25.79 -11.30 -7.58
N SER A 6 -26.32 -10.36 -6.80
CA SER A 6 -25.65 -9.08 -6.49
C SER A 6 -24.33 -9.29 -5.72
N ASN A 7 -24.33 -10.11 -4.66
CA ASN A 7 -23.13 -10.38 -3.88
C ASN A 7 -22.04 -11.08 -4.71
N GLN A 8 -22.43 -12.07 -5.52
CA GLN A 8 -21.47 -12.79 -6.36
C GLN A 8 -20.85 -11.90 -7.45
N THR A 9 -21.62 -10.95 -8.00
CA THR A 9 -21.12 -9.96 -8.96
C THR A 9 -20.13 -8.98 -8.30
N ASN A 10 -20.39 -8.58 -7.05
CA ASN A 10 -19.51 -7.68 -6.30
C ASN A 10 -18.19 -8.35 -5.89
N GLU A 11 -18.21 -9.62 -5.49
CA GLU A 11 -17.00 -10.40 -5.20
C GLU A 11 -16.12 -10.53 -6.45
N LEU A 12 -16.71 -10.90 -7.60
CA LEU A 12 -15.99 -11.00 -8.88
C LEU A 12 -15.38 -9.65 -9.30
N ALA A 13 -16.07 -8.53 -9.05
CA ALA A 13 -15.56 -7.20 -9.30
C ALA A 13 -14.37 -6.85 -8.39
N LEU A 14 -14.43 -7.19 -7.10
CA LEU A 14 -13.35 -6.96 -6.15
C LEU A 14 -12.11 -7.78 -6.50
N GLU A 15 -12.27 -9.07 -6.79
CA GLU A 15 -11.17 -9.94 -7.21
C GLU A 15 -10.48 -9.39 -8.46
N THR A 16 -11.27 -8.91 -9.42
CA THR A 16 -10.76 -8.27 -10.64
C THR A 16 -9.95 -7.02 -10.31
N ILE A 17 -10.47 -6.13 -9.45
CA ILE A 17 -9.77 -4.92 -9.02
C ILE A 17 -8.44 -5.25 -8.34
N VAL A 18 -8.43 -6.21 -7.40
CA VAL A 18 -7.22 -6.63 -6.68
C VAL A 18 -6.21 -7.23 -7.66
N ASN A 19 -6.65 -8.10 -8.57
CA ASN A 19 -5.78 -8.70 -9.58
C ASN A 19 -5.13 -7.65 -10.48
N TYR A 20 -5.85 -6.60 -10.90
CA TYR A 20 -5.23 -5.51 -11.65
C TYR A 20 -4.32 -4.64 -10.76
N ALA A 21 -4.73 -4.35 -9.53
CA ALA A 21 -3.98 -3.51 -8.60
C ALA A 21 -2.60 -4.09 -8.29
N ILE A 22 -2.47 -5.40 -8.07
CA ILE A 22 -1.18 -6.06 -7.78
C ILE A 22 -0.21 -6.06 -8.98
N GLN A 23 -0.71 -5.83 -10.20
CA GLN A 23 0.12 -5.74 -11.41
C GLN A 23 0.67 -4.33 -11.62
N ILE A 24 0.15 -3.31 -10.92
CA ILE A 24 0.67 -1.95 -11.00
C ILE A 24 2.12 -1.93 -10.48
N PRO A 25 3.08 -1.39 -11.25
CA PRO A 25 4.47 -1.26 -10.81
C PRO A 25 4.58 -0.52 -9.48
N GLY A 26 5.27 -1.14 -8.53
CA GLY A 26 5.45 -0.58 -7.18
C GLY A 26 4.34 -0.92 -6.18
N VAL A 27 3.28 -1.63 -6.55
CA VAL A 27 2.30 -2.12 -5.55
C VAL A 27 2.86 -3.28 -4.72
N LYS A 28 3.53 -4.23 -5.36
CA LYS A 28 4.26 -5.30 -4.67
C LYS A 28 5.49 -4.72 -4.00
N VAL A 29 5.55 -4.86 -2.67
CA VAL A 29 6.65 -4.33 -1.86
C VAL A 29 7.65 -5.46 -1.63
N ASP A 30 8.88 -5.26 -2.08
CA ASP A 30 10.00 -6.11 -1.70
C ASP A 30 10.32 -5.87 -0.22
N ARG A 31 10.03 -6.89 0.61
CA ARG A 31 10.20 -6.80 2.07
C ARG A 31 11.63 -6.50 2.47
N GLN A 32 12.63 -7.16 1.87
CA GLN A 32 14.03 -7.01 2.27
C GLN A 32 14.53 -5.61 1.91
N LYS A 33 14.27 -5.18 0.67
CA LYS A 33 14.64 -3.83 0.21
C LYS A 33 13.93 -2.76 1.04
N PHE A 34 12.64 -2.93 1.30
CA PHE A 34 11.87 -2.00 2.12
C PHE A 34 12.45 -1.87 3.53
N LEU A 35 12.70 -2.99 4.22
CA LEU A 35 13.25 -2.97 5.57
C LEU A 35 14.66 -2.36 5.59
N ALA A 36 15.52 -2.75 4.64
CA ALA A 36 16.86 -2.17 4.52
C ALA A 36 16.80 -0.65 4.36
N GLU A 37 15.97 -0.13 3.45
CA GLU A 37 15.83 1.31 3.21
C GLU A 37 15.22 2.06 4.40
N ARG A 38 14.23 1.45 5.07
CA ARG A 38 13.50 2.09 6.17
C ARG A 38 14.30 2.18 7.45
N PHE A 39 15.12 1.18 7.72
CA PHE A 39 15.95 1.12 8.93
C PHE A 39 17.39 1.59 8.70
N ALA A 40 17.79 1.94 7.47
CA ALA A 40 19.14 2.44 7.15
C ALA A 40 19.65 3.62 8.00
N LYS A 41 18.74 4.42 8.57
CA LYS A 41 19.07 5.60 9.40
C LYS A 41 18.74 5.40 10.87
N GLU A 42 18.21 4.25 11.25
CA GLU A 42 17.82 3.95 12.62
C GLU A 42 18.93 3.13 13.29
N PRO A 43 19.17 3.33 14.61
CA PRO A 43 20.24 2.64 15.33
C PRO A 43 19.81 1.21 15.71
N VAL A 44 19.58 0.36 14.70
CA VAL A 44 19.13 -1.03 14.86
C VAL A 44 19.99 -1.99 14.05
N ASP A 45 19.97 -3.26 14.41
CA ASP A 45 20.62 -4.33 13.65
C ASP A 45 19.78 -4.66 12.39
N ILE A 46 20.16 -4.08 11.26
CA ILE A 46 19.45 -4.23 9.98
C ILE A 46 19.40 -5.70 9.53
N PRO A 47 20.51 -6.48 9.54
CA PRO A 47 20.44 -7.92 9.31
C PRO A 47 19.38 -8.64 10.14
N ALA A 48 19.34 -8.40 11.45
CA ALA A 48 18.33 -9.01 12.33
C ALA A 48 16.91 -8.56 11.97
N VAL A 49 16.71 -7.28 11.67
CA VAL A 49 15.40 -6.75 11.23
C VAL A 49 14.91 -7.42 9.94
N ILE A 50 15.80 -7.67 8.98
CA ILE A 50 15.45 -8.35 7.72
C ILE A 50 15.13 -9.83 7.96
N GLU A 51 15.89 -10.50 8.83
CA GLU A 51 15.74 -11.94 9.10
C GLU A 51 14.49 -12.26 9.93
N VAL A 52 14.37 -11.68 11.13
CA VAL A 52 13.31 -12.03 12.10
C VAL A 52 12.17 -11.01 12.17
N GLY A 53 12.31 -9.87 11.48
CA GLY A 53 11.33 -8.79 11.48
C GLY A 53 11.57 -7.75 12.58
N PRO A 54 11.04 -6.52 12.45
CA PRO A 54 11.38 -5.42 13.35
C PRO A 54 11.01 -5.66 14.82
N VAL A 55 9.87 -6.28 15.08
CA VAL A 55 9.39 -6.55 16.44
C VAL A 55 10.28 -7.57 17.15
N GLN A 56 10.62 -8.67 16.48
CA GLN A 56 11.50 -9.70 17.07
C GLN A 56 12.95 -9.23 17.17
N ALA A 57 13.39 -8.33 16.28
CA ALA A 57 14.69 -7.67 16.34
C ALA A 57 14.81 -6.61 17.46
N GLY A 58 13.78 -6.44 18.29
CA GLY A 58 13.82 -5.54 19.46
C GLY A 58 13.54 -4.07 19.15
N CYS A 59 12.94 -3.75 18.01
CA CYS A 59 12.54 -2.36 17.71
C CYS A 59 11.46 -1.91 18.70
N SER A 60 11.62 -0.71 19.28
CA SER A 60 10.63 -0.18 20.22
C SER A 60 9.31 0.14 19.53
N ARG A 61 8.20 0.02 20.27
CA ARG A 61 6.87 0.34 19.75
C ARG A 61 6.76 1.80 19.32
N GLU A 62 7.44 2.71 20.02
CA GLU A 62 7.49 4.14 19.71
C GLU A 62 8.19 4.39 18.37
N LEU A 63 9.30 3.70 18.10
CA LEU A 63 10.01 3.75 16.82
C LEU A 63 9.10 3.28 15.68
N LEU A 64 8.50 2.09 15.83
CA LEU A 64 7.61 1.51 14.81
C LEU A 64 6.38 2.40 14.56
N THR A 65 5.78 2.95 15.61
CA THR A 65 4.64 3.88 15.48
C THR A 65 5.03 5.14 14.73
N ARG A 66 6.20 5.72 15.03
CA ARG A 66 6.73 6.89 14.31
C ARG A 66 6.97 6.59 12.82
N MET A 67 7.54 5.42 12.51
CA MET A 67 7.77 4.99 11.13
C MET A 67 6.45 4.74 10.38
N ALA A 68 5.46 4.13 11.03
CA ALA A 68 4.12 3.93 10.50
C ALA A 68 3.43 5.26 10.17
N ASN A 69 3.50 6.24 11.08
CA ASN A 69 2.93 7.57 10.83
C ASN A 69 3.60 8.28 9.65
N LYS A 70 4.93 8.16 9.51
CA LYS A 70 5.66 8.68 8.34
C LYS A 70 5.21 8.01 7.03
N LEU A 71 5.01 6.69 7.06
CA LEU A 71 4.49 5.92 5.92
C LEU A 71 3.11 6.40 5.49
N ILE A 72 2.19 6.47 6.44
CA ILE A 72 0.81 6.92 6.21
C ILE A 72 0.82 8.34 5.64
N LEU A 73 1.54 9.26 6.29
CA LEU A 73 1.60 10.66 5.84
C LEU A 73 2.16 10.79 4.41
N ALA A 74 3.26 10.08 4.11
CA ALA A 74 3.88 10.14 2.78
C ALA A 74 2.98 9.57 1.67
N ARG A 75 2.23 8.50 1.95
CA ARG A 75 1.32 7.90 0.97
C ARG A 75 0.05 8.74 0.81
N THR A 76 -0.51 9.24 1.90
CA THR A 76 -1.66 10.17 1.88
C THR A 76 -1.31 11.45 1.13
N SER A 77 -0.15 12.07 1.38
CA SER A 77 0.24 13.29 0.67
C SER A 77 0.43 13.06 -0.83
N THR A 78 0.98 11.90 -1.22
CA THR A 78 1.11 11.50 -2.63
C THR A 78 -0.28 11.35 -3.28
N SER A 79 -1.21 10.69 -2.58
CA SER A 79 -2.59 10.53 -3.06
C SER A 79 -3.29 11.88 -3.22
N SER A 80 -3.15 12.78 -2.24
CA SER A 80 -3.73 14.13 -2.32
C SER A 80 -3.18 14.94 -3.48
N ALA A 81 -1.86 14.86 -3.73
CA ALA A 81 -1.22 15.52 -4.87
C ALA A 81 -1.70 14.93 -6.22
N ALA A 82 -1.84 13.61 -6.30
CA ALA A 82 -2.38 12.94 -7.50
C ALA A 82 -3.83 13.38 -7.77
N SER A 83 -4.69 13.42 -6.75
CA SER A 83 -6.07 13.90 -6.87
C SER A 83 -6.15 15.37 -7.30
N PHE A 84 -5.27 16.23 -6.78
CA PHE A 84 -5.19 17.62 -7.22
C PHE A 84 -4.83 17.74 -8.70
N ALA A 85 -3.85 16.95 -9.18
CA ALA A 85 -3.45 16.95 -10.59
C ALA A 85 -4.57 16.44 -11.51
N MET A 86 -5.32 15.42 -11.10
CA MET A 86 -6.47 14.90 -11.85
C MET A 86 -7.65 15.90 -11.89
N GLY A 87 -7.77 16.77 -10.90
CA GLY A 87 -8.83 17.79 -10.82
C GLY A 87 -8.58 19.05 -11.65
N LEU A 88 -7.42 19.19 -12.30
CA LEU A 88 -7.13 20.31 -13.20
C LEU A 88 -7.85 20.13 -14.55
N PRO A 89 -8.49 21.18 -15.11
CA PRO A 89 -9.12 21.10 -16.42
C PRO A 89 -8.05 20.79 -17.49
N GLY A 90 -8.05 19.55 -18.00
CA GLY A 90 -7.01 18.99 -18.85
C GLY A 90 -6.44 17.63 -18.39
N GLY A 91 -6.84 17.12 -17.21
CA GLY A 91 -6.50 15.79 -16.72
C GLY A 91 -7.09 14.64 -17.56
N ILE A 92 -6.42 13.48 -17.58
CA ILE A 92 -6.80 12.31 -18.37
C ILE A 92 -8.11 11.70 -17.84
N ALA A 93 -9.25 12.23 -18.29
CA ALA A 93 -10.56 11.64 -18.07
C ALA A 93 -10.98 10.86 -19.33
N MET A 94 -10.54 9.61 -19.45
CA MET A 94 -10.97 8.72 -20.54
C MET A 94 -11.47 7.37 -20.03
N GLY A 95 -12.78 7.14 -20.20
CA GLY A 95 -13.34 5.85 -20.64
C GLY A 95 -13.77 4.83 -19.58
N ALA A 96 -14.86 4.12 -19.90
CA ALA A 96 -15.66 3.22 -19.06
C ALA A 96 -15.00 1.88 -18.64
N THR A 97 -15.71 1.17 -17.73
CA THR A 97 -15.45 -0.16 -17.11
C THR A 97 -14.34 -0.19 -16.03
N ILE A 98 -14.76 -0.23 -14.75
CA ILE A 98 -13.96 -0.01 -13.51
C ILE A 98 -13.01 1.19 -13.64
N PRO A 99 -13.30 2.34 -13.01
CA PRO A 99 -12.43 3.50 -13.11
C PRO A 99 -10.99 3.12 -12.75
N ALA A 100 -10.02 3.50 -13.58
CA ALA A 100 -8.59 3.29 -13.30
C ALA A 100 -8.22 3.80 -11.90
N ASP A 101 -8.89 4.85 -11.45
CA ASP A 101 -8.80 5.44 -10.11
C ASP A 101 -9.08 4.43 -8.99
N THR A 102 -10.03 3.51 -9.18
CA THR A 102 -10.33 2.46 -8.19
C THR A 102 -9.18 1.46 -8.11
N VAL A 103 -8.67 0.98 -9.25
CA VAL A 103 -7.53 0.06 -9.29
C VAL A 103 -6.28 0.71 -8.70
N GLN A 104 -6.02 1.98 -9.03
CA GLN A 104 -4.92 2.76 -8.48
C GLN A 104 -5.07 2.97 -6.96
N PHE A 105 -6.27 3.31 -6.47
CA PHE A 105 -6.55 3.42 -5.05
C PHE A 105 -6.23 2.11 -4.32
N PHE A 106 -6.79 0.99 -4.77
CA PHE A 106 -6.51 -0.32 -4.17
C PHE A 106 -5.04 -0.71 -4.28
N GLY A 107 -4.37 -0.38 -5.39
CA GLY A 107 -2.93 -0.58 -5.53
C GLY A 107 -2.13 0.14 -4.45
N MET A 108 -2.42 1.43 -4.24
CA MET A 108 -1.76 2.22 -3.20
C MET A 108 -2.11 1.75 -1.79
N SER A 109 -3.36 1.33 -1.54
CA SER A 109 -3.79 0.75 -0.28
C SER A 109 -3.09 -0.57 0.02
N LEU A 110 -3.01 -1.48 -0.96
CA LEU A 110 -2.31 -2.77 -0.84
C LEU A 110 -0.81 -2.58 -0.61
N ARG A 111 -0.20 -1.59 -1.27
CA ARG A 111 1.19 -1.22 -1.00
C ARG A 111 1.37 -0.77 0.44
N LEU A 112 0.55 0.17 0.92
CA LEU A 112 0.64 0.67 2.30
C LEU A 112 0.39 -0.45 3.32
N ALA A 113 -0.57 -1.34 3.05
CA ALA A 113 -0.85 -2.50 3.89
C ALA A 113 0.38 -3.41 4.03
N GLN A 114 1.06 -3.73 2.92
CA GLN A 114 2.32 -4.47 2.95
C GLN A 114 3.41 -3.71 3.74
N GLU A 115 3.61 -2.42 3.48
CA GLU A 115 4.62 -1.60 4.17
C GLU A 115 4.40 -1.59 5.70
N LEU A 116 3.15 -1.49 6.16
CA LEU A 116 2.80 -1.56 7.58
C LEU A 116 2.94 -2.98 8.13
N SER A 117 2.51 -3.98 7.38
CA SER A 117 2.60 -5.39 7.77
C SER A 117 4.05 -5.81 8.02
N TYR A 118 4.97 -5.47 7.11
CA TYR A 118 6.40 -5.73 7.28
C TYR A 118 7.01 -4.95 8.44
N LEU A 119 6.54 -3.72 8.69
CA LEU A 119 7.02 -2.91 9.81
C LEU A 119 6.67 -3.53 11.17
N TYR A 120 5.55 -4.24 11.27
CA TYR A 120 5.11 -4.90 12.50
C TYR A 120 5.44 -6.40 12.56
N GLY A 121 6.27 -6.90 11.63
CA GLY A 121 6.86 -8.24 11.74
C GLY A 121 6.10 -9.36 11.02
N ALA A 122 5.32 -9.03 9.99
CA ALA A 122 4.89 -10.03 9.01
C ALA A 122 5.99 -10.39 7.98
#